data_AF-A0A8S3XPI5-F1
#
_entry.id   AF-A0A8S3XPI5-F1
#
_cell.length_a   1.000
_cell.length_b   1.000
_cell.length_c   1.000
_cell.angle_alpha   90.00
_cell.angle_beta   90.00
_cell.angle_gamma   90.00
#
_symmetry.space_group_name_H-M   'P 1'
#
loop_
_entity.id
_entity.type
_entity.pdbx_description
1 polymer ?
#
loop_
_entity_poly.entity_id
_entity_poly.type
_entity_poly.pdbx_seq_one_letter_code
_entity_poly.pdbx_strand_id
1 'polypeptide(L)'
;MFRKKTSPVIQYSQRSATFQSAMKLSIAIGQVFGLNPVIGVFNVDASKMRFTFYSARCVYTIFSILGQGAMLCFCILKYIKDTNTSLSSHTSLAFYSSNFITMVLFLRMAMKWPRLCLQISMTEALSPNFDTTLVKKCNMSCAIVLTLALVEHILSDLAGFAAVIDCQPHKNAYEAFVTQSFPWVYVFLPYNHFVGFLSQLVNIQSTFTWSFADLFIICISFYLISRLEQVNLKIVTARGKNMSPYFWRSVREDYCRAASLVRRIDDVIGALIFISFANNLFFICLQLYNTLKDGINATNLCSDLDAR
;
A
#
# COMPACT_ATOMS: atom_id res chain seq x y z
N MET A 1 -54.26 -17.67 35.93
CA MET A 1 -54.11 -17.00 34.62
C MET A 1 -53.11 -15.85 34.78
N PHE A 2 -51.81 -16.12 34.76
CA PHE A 2 -50.77 -15.08 34.87
C PHE A 2 -50.06 -14.92 33.53
N ARG A 3 -50.34 -13.81 32.86
CA ARG A 3 -49.79 -13.44 31.55
C ARG A 3 -48.36 -12.92 31.76
N LYS A 4 -47.35 -13.75 31.47
CA LYS A 4 -45.94 -13.31 31.45
C LYS A 4 -45.76 -12.31 30.29
N LYS A 5 -45.56 -11.04 30.62
CA LYS A 5 -45.08 -10.01 29.70
C LYS A 5 -43.65 -10.40 29.29
N THR A 6 -43.46 -10.78 28.04
CA THR A 6 -42.14 -10.90 27.42
C THR A 6 -41.62 -9.50 27.12
N SER A 7 -40.68 -9.03 27.95
CA SER A 7 -39.85 -7.87 27.62
C SER A 7 -38.95 -8.22 26.43
N PRO A 8 -38.75 -7.31 25.46
CA PRO A 8 -37.84 -7.56 24.34
C PRO A 8 -36.41 -7.59 24.89
N VAL A 9 -35.69 -8.68 24.60
CA VAL A 9 -34.25 -8.75 24.79
C VAL A 9 -33.63 -7.70 23.88
N ILE A 10 -33.20 -6.58 24.46
CA ILE A 10 -32.36 -5.60 23.79
C ILE A 10 -31.00 -6.27 23.58
N GLN A 11 -30.84 -6.90 22.43
CA GLN A 11 -29.58 -7.43 21.96
C GLN A 11 -28.68 -6.24 21.61
N TYR A 12 -27.91 -5.74 22.58
CA TYR A 12 -26.78 -4.85 22.31
C TYR A 12 -25.82 -5.62 21.40
N SER A 13 -25.93 -5.41 20.08
CA SER A 13 -24.99 -5.98 19.12
C SER A 13 -23.64 -5.29 19.33
N GLN A 14 -22.78 -5.87 20.16
CA GLN A 14 -21.36 -5.58 20.11
C GLN A 14 -20.90 -5.98 18.70
N ARG A 15 -20.78 -4.99 17.82
CA ARG A 15 -20.48 -5.21 16.41
C ARG A 15 -19.03 -5.67 16.32
N SER A 16 -18.83 -6.99 16.28
CA SER A 16 -17.53 -7.63 16.04
C SER A 16 -16.84 -6.98 14.85
N ALA A 17 -15.56 -6.62 14.99
CA ALA A 17 -14.80 -6.02 13.90
C ALA A 17 -14.59 -7.07 12.80
N THR A 18 -15.22 -6.88 11.65
CA THR A 18 -15.02 -7.75 10.48
C THR A 18 -13.81 -7.29 9.69
N PHE A 19 -13.14 -8.24 9.03
CA PHE A 19 -12.05 -7.94 8.11
C PHE A 19 -12.43 -6.89 7.07
N GLN A 20 -13.62 -7.02 6.47
CA GLN A 20 -14.13 -6.06 5.49
C GLN A 20 -14.30 -4.66 6.07
N SER A 21 -14.72 -4.53 7.34
CA SER A 21 -14.83 -3.22 7.99
C SER A 21 -13.46 -2.61 8.27
N ALA A 22 -12.46 -3.43 8.63
CA ALA A 22 -11.10 -2.98 8.89
C ALA A 22 -10.37 -2.53 7.61
N MET A 23 -10.59 -3.23 6.49
CA MET A 23 -9.96 -2.93 5.20
C MET A 23 -10.72 -1.88 4.36
N LYS A 24 -11.91 -1.46 4.80
CA LYS A 24 -12.78 -0.57 4.02
C LYS A 24 -12.09 0.74 3.65
N LEU A 25 -11.47 1.42 4.61
CA LEU A 25 -10.84 2.72 4.37
C LEU A 25 -9.61 2.57 3.47
N SER A 26 -8.73 1.60 3.76
CA SER A 26 -7.53 1.38 2.96
C SER A 26 -7.88 1.07 1.50
N ILE A 27 -8.85 0.20 1.23
CA ILE A 27 -9.28 -0.08 -0.16
C ILE A 27 -9.86 1.18 -0.82
N ALA A 28 -10.70 1.94 -0.11
CA ALA A 28 -11.30 3.16 -0.67
C ALA A 28 -10.22 4.19 -1.07
N ILE A 29 -9.19 4.35 -0.25
CA ILE A 29 -8.05 5.22 -0.56
C ILE A 29 -7.25 4.68 -1.73
N GLY A 30 -6.94 3.37 -1.75
CA GLY A 30 -6.22 2.76 -2.86
C GLY A 30 -6.90 3.01 -4.21
N GLN A 31 -8.24 3.01 -4.24
CA GLN A 31 -9.02 3.29 -5.45
C GLN A 31 -8.84 4.71 -5.99
N VAL A 32 -8.53 5.69 -5.14
CA VAL A 32 -8.23 7.07 -5.57
C VAL A 32 -6.94 7.10 -6.40
N PHE A 33 -5.99 6.21 -6.10
CA PHE A 33 -4.70 6.10 -6.80
C PHE A 33 -4.68 5.01 -7.87
N GLY A 34 -5.84 4.48 -8.26
CA GLY A 34 -5.95 3.45 -9.29
C GLY A 34 -5.54 2.06 -8.79
N LEU A 35 -5.54 1.81 -7.48
CA LEU A 35 -5.22 0.52 -6.89
C LEU A 35 -6.50 -0.22 -6.44
N ASN A 36 -6.44 -1.55 -6.48
CA ASN A 36 -7.49 -2.46 -6.01
C ASN A 36 -8.93 -2.10 -6.51
N PRO A 37 -9.20 -2.26 -7.83
CA PRO A 37 -10.46 -1.83 -8.45
C PRO A 37 -11.65 -2.78 -8.18
N VAL A 38 -11.84 -3.18 -6.93
CA VAL A 38 -12.99 -3.98 -6.48
C VAL A 38 -14.24 -3.13 -6.29
N ILE A 39 -15.40 -3.72 -6.57
CA ILE A 39 -16.71 -3.09 -6.43
C ILE A 39 -17.38 -3.62 -5.16
N GLY A 40 -18.14 -2.77 -4.49
CA GLY A 40 -18.95 -3.17 -3.34
C GLY A 40 -18.23 -3.08 -2.00
N VAL A 41 -17.12 -2.35 -1.91
CA VAL A 41 -16.33 -2.13 -0.68
C VAL A 41 -17.20 -1.59 0.48
N PHE A 42 -18.21 -0.77 0.15
CA PHE A 42 -19.07 -0.16 1.17
C PHE A 42 -20.19 -1.06 1.69
N ASN A 43 -20.49 -2.17 1.01
CA ASN A 43 -21.48 -3.13 1.47
C ASN A 43 -21.05 -3.76 2.80
N VAL A 44 -22.02 -4.14 3.63
CA VAL A 44 -21.78 -4.88 4.88
C VAL A 44 -21.57 -6.37 4.59
N ASP A 45 -22.17 -6.87 3.51
CA ASP A 45 -22.12 -8.26 3.09
C ASP A 45 -20.94 -8.52 2.15
N ALA A 46 -20.09 -9.48 2.51
CA ALA A 46 -18.92 -9.88 1.73
C ALA A 46 -19.29 -10.54 0.39
N SER A 47 -20.48 -11.14 0.28
CA SER A 47 -20.95 -11.77 -0.98
C SER A 47 -21.22 -10.74 -2.09
N LYS A 48 -21.43 -9.47 -1.72
CA LYS A 48 -21.68 -8.37 -2.66
C LYS A 48 -20.41 -7.76 -3.22
N MET A 49 -19.23 -8.17 -2.75
CA MET A 49 -17.96 -7.75 -3.29
C MET A 49 -17.69 -8.44 -4.62
N ARG A 50 -17.32 -7.69 -5.66
CA ARG A 50 -17.12 -8.21 -7.01
C ARG A 50 -15.96 -7.53 -7.71
N PHE A 51 -15.37 -8.22 -8.67
CA PHE A 51 -14.38 -7.66 -9.59
C PHE A 51 -14.94 -7.73 -11.01
N THR A 52 -14.75 -6.67 -11.79
CA THR A 52 -15.19 -6.62 -13.19
C THR A 52 -14.27 -5.70 -14.01
N PHE A 53 -13.76 -6.21 -15.13
CA PHE A 53 -12.86 -5.48 -16.03
C PHE A 53 -13.52 -4.25 -16.67
N TYR A 54 -14.83 -4.31 -16.95
CA TYR A 54 -15.60 -3.22 -17.54
C TYR A 54 -15.98 -2.09 -16.57
N SER A 55 -15.46 -2.08 -15.35
CA SER A 55 -15.73 -1.01 -14.41
C SER A 55 -14.83 0.19 -14.65
N ALA A 56 -15.35 1.42 -14.49
CA ALA A 56 -14.55 2.65 -14.61
C ALA A 56 -13.30 2.63 -13.70
N ARG A 57 -13.41 2.02 -12.52
CA ARG A 57 -12.27 1.81 -11.60
C ARG A 57 -11.18 0.93 -12.21
N CYS A 58 -11.55 -0.18 -12.85
CA CYS A 58 -10.59 -1.06 -13.49
C CYS A 58 -9.94 -0.40 -14.72
N VAL A 59 -10.72 0.35 -15.50
CA VAL A 59 -10.20 1.15 -16.62
C VAL A 59 -9.18 2.17 -16.11
N TYR A 60 -9.48 2.88 -15.02
CA TYR A 60 -8.54 3.80 -14.38
C TYR A 60 -7.24 3.08 -13.93
N THR A 61 -7.36 1.94 -13.23
CA THR A 61 -6.20 1.10 -12.88
C THR A 61 -5.36 0.71 -14.09
N ILE A 62 -5.99 0.33 -15.21
CA ILE A 62 -5.27 -0.03 -16.44
C ILE A 62 -4.51 1.17 -17.01
N PHE A 63 -5.14 2.34 -17.10
CA PHE A 63 -4.47 3.57 -17.54
C PHE A 63 -3.29 3.94 -16.64
N SER A 64 -3.48 3.82 -15.33
CA SER A 64 -2.40 4.02 -14.36
C SER A 64 -1.24 3.02 -14.55
N ILE A 65 -1.52 1.73 -14.78
CA ILE A 65 -0.50 0.73 -15.11
C ILE A 65 0.24 1.07 -16.41
N LEU A 66 -0.48 1.52 -17.44
CA LEU A 66 0.12 1.95 -18.70
C LEU A 66 1.03 3.18 -18.51
N GLY A 67 0.61 4.15 -17.71
CA GLY A 67 1.42 5.31 -17.35
C GLY A 67 2.71 4.93 -16.63
N GLN A 68 2.62 4.04 -15.64
CA GLN A 68 3.80 3.49 -14.96
C GLN A 68 4.71 2.70 -15.91
N GLY A 69 4.11 1.89 -16.80
CA GLY A 69 4.84 1.13 -17.81
C GLY A 69 5.57 2.02 -18.82
N ALA A 70 4.96 3.14 -19.21
CA ALA A 70 5.59 4.13 -20.07
C ALA A 70 6.79 4.79 -19.39
N MET A 71 6.65 5.22 -18.13
CA MET A 71 7.77 5.78 -17.35
C MET A 71 8.91 4.78 -17.20
N LEU A 72 8.60 3.52 -16.86
CA LEU A 72 9.57 2.45 -16.77
C LEU A 72 10.28 2.23 -18.13
N CYS A 73 9.54 2.24 -19.23
CA CYS A 73 10.11 2.12 -20.57
C CYS A 73 11.11 3.24 -20.86
N PHE A 74 10.75 4.49 -20.57
CA PHE A 74 11.66 5.63 -20.71
C PHE A 74 12.91 5.49 -19.82
N CYS A 75 12.76 5.03 -18.57
CA CYS A 75 13.91 4.75 -17.69
C CYS A 75 14.85 3.69 -18.30
N ILE A 76 14.30 2.59 -18.83
CA ILE A 76 15.09 1.53 -19.48
C ILE A 76 15.80 2.06 -20.73
N LEU A 77 15.09 2.82 -21.58
CA LEU A 77 15.67 3.40 -22.79
C LEU A 77 16.81 4.37 -22.46
N LYS A 78 16.64 5.22 -21.44
CA LYS A 78 17.71 6.10 -20.95
C LYS A 78 18.89 5.27 -20.43
N TYR A 79 18.62 4.25 -19.62
CA TYR A 79 19.64 3.37 -19.04
C TYR A 79 20.49 2.67 -20.11
N ILE A 80 19.87 2.24 -21.22
CA ILE A 80 20.59 1.62 -22.36
C ILE A 80 21.41 2.65 -23.15
N LYS A 81 20.93 3.90 -23.23
CA LYS A 81 21.61 4.98 -23.96
C LYS A 81 22.84 5.51 -23.22
N ASP A 82 22.78 5.57 -21.90
CA ASP A 82 23.86 6.13 -21.08
C ASP A 82 25.06 5.17 -21.00
N THR A 83 26.23 5.60 -21.47
CA THR A 83 27.48 4.80 -21.42
C THR A 83 28.03 4.68 -19.99
N ASN A 84 27.76 5.67 -19.13
CA ASN A 84 28.09 5.67 -17.71
C ASN A 84 26.80 5.80 -16.89
N THR A 85 26.33 4.71 -16.30
CA THR A 85 25.09 4.74 -15.52
C THR A 85 25.33 5.39 -14.16
N SER A 86 24.66 6.51 -13.91
CA SER A 86 24.72 7.19 -12.61
C SER A 86 23.84 6.48 -11.58
N LEU A 87 24.15 6.66 -10.30
CA LEU A 87 23.32 6.13 -9.20
C LEU A 87 21.85 6.58 -9.32
N SER A 88 21.61 7.82 -9.77
CA SER A 88 20.27 8.36 -10.01
C SER A 88 19.48 7.55 -11.05
N SER A 89 20.14 7.09 -12.11
CA SER A 89 19.50 6.21 -13.11
C SER A 89 19.11 4.86 -12.51
N HIS A 90 19.93 4.29 -11.62
CA HIS A 90 19.63 3.04 -10.92
C HIS A 90 18.45 3.21 -9.95
N THR A 91 18.45 4.29 -9.17
CA THR A 91 17.35 4.63 -8.25
C THR A 91 16.03 4.81 -9.00
N SER A 92 16.04 5.54 -10.11
CA SER A 92 14.84 5.79 -10.91
C SER A 92 14.31 4.50 -11.54
N LEU A 93 15.20 3.65 -12.08
CA LEU A 93 14.82 2.37 -12.63
C LEU A 93 14.19 1.46 -11.56
N ALA A 94 14.80 1.37 -10.37
CA ALA A 94 14.26 0.59 -9.26
C ALA A 94 12.89 1.11 -8.82
N PHE A 95 12.74 2.44 -8.70
CA PHE A 95 11.49 3.09 -8.30
C PHE A 95 10.34 2.80 -9.26
N TYR A 96 10.50 3.04 -10.55
CA TYR A 96 9.42 2.79 -11.52
C TYR A 96 9.17 1.29 -11.75
N SER A 97 10.20 0.45 -11.64
CA SER A 97 10.04 -1.01 -11.71
C SER A 97 9.20 -1.55 -10.56
N SER A 98 9.53 -1.16 -9.32
CA SER A 98 8.82 -1.65 -8.14
C SER A 98 7.37 -1.16 -8.11
N ASN A 99 7.11 0.10 -8.50
CA ASN A 99 5.77 0.66 -8.59
C ASN A 99 4.92 0.01 -9.69
N PHE A 100 5.49 -0.21 -10.88
CA PHE A 100 4.80 -0.92 -11.95
C PHE A 100 4.41 -2.34 -11.52
N ILE A 101 5.35 -3.09 -10.93
CA ILE A 101 5.08 -4.45 -10.41
C ILE A 101 4.01 -4.40 -9.33
N THR A 102 4.10 -3.45 -8.39
CA THR A 102 3.14 -3.28 -7.29
C THR A 102 1.73 -3.03 -7.81
N MET A 103 1.56 -2.14 -8.80
CA MET A 103 0.25 -1.90 -9.41
C MET A 103 -0.32 -3.16 -10.09
N VAL A 104 0.51 -3.90 -10.83
CA VAL A 104 0.10 -5.17 -11.46
C VAL A 104 -0.32 -6.19 -10.40
N LEU A 105 0.42 -6.28 -9.29
CA LEU A 105 0.08 -7.15 -8.17
C LEU A 105 -1.23 -6.74 -7.50
N PHE A 106 -1.50 -5.45 -7.32
CA PHE A 106 -2.79 -4.95 -6.80
C PHE A 106 -3.95 -5.30 -7.73
N LEU A 107 -3.77 -5.24 -9.06
CA LEU A 107 -4.78 -5.69 -10.01
C LEU A 107 -5.00 -7.22 -9.90
N ARG A 108 -3.93 -8.01 -9.82
CA ARG A 108 -4.02 -9.47 -9.61
C ARG A 108 -4.71 -9.82 -8.31
N MET A 109 -4.40 -9.09 -7.25
CA MET A 109 -5.02 -9.23 -5.95
C MET A 109 -6.52 -8.91 -6.02
N ALA A 110 -6.91 -7.83 -6.68
CA ALA A 110 -8.31 -7.42 -6.84
C ALA A 110 -9.18 -8.52 -7.48
N MET A 111 -8.63 -9.32 -8.39
CA MET A 111 -9.32 -10.46 -8.98
C MET A 111 -9.62 -11.59 -7.97
N LYS A 112 -8.71 -11.83 -7.03
CA LYS A 112 -8.86 -12.87 -5.98
C LYS A 112 -9.58 -12.35 -4.73
N TRP A 113 -9.60 -11.03 -4.55
CA TRP A 113 -10.06 -10.36 -3.33
C TRP A 113 -11.52 -10.67 -2.93
N PRO A 114 -12.50 -10.72 -3.84
CA PRO A 114 -13.88 -11.09 -3.48
C PRO A 114 -13.98 -12.49 -2.86
N ARG A 115 -13.27 -13.46 -3.45
CA ARG A 115 -13.25 -14.85 -2.96
C ARG A 115 -12.58 -14.93 -1.59
N LEU A 116 -11.49 -14.18 -1.40
CA LEU A 116 -10.81 -14.08 -0.10
C LEU A 116 -11.74 -13.51 0.97
N CYS A 117 -12.37 -12.35 0.71
CA CYS A 117 -13.29 -11.72 1.66
C CYS A 117 -14.47 -12.62 2.02
N LEU A 118 -15.02 -13.35 1.05
CA LEU A 118 -16.08 -14.32 1.30
C LEU A 118 -15.61 -15.45 2.24
N GLN A 119 -14.46 -16.07 1.97
CA GLN A 119 -13.91 -17.11 2.84
C GLN A 119 -13.59 -16.62 4.26
N ILE A 120 -13.10 -15.39 4.38
CA ILE A 120 -12.84 -14.75 5.67
C ILE A 120 -14.16 -14.54 6.42
N SER A 121 -15.19 -14.01 5.75
CA SER A 121 -16.51 -13.79 6.37
C SER A 121 -17.14 -15.09 6.88
N MET A 122 -17.01 -16.20 6.15
CA MET A 122 -17.45 -17.53 6.60
C MET A 122 -16.69 -17.99 7.86
N THR A 123 -15.38 -17.70 7.93
CA THR A 123 -14.56 -18.01 9.11
C THR A 123 -14.96 -17.15 10.32
N GLU A 124 -15.25 -15.87 10.09
CA GLU A 124 -15.73 -14.93 11.11
C GLU A 124 -17.13 -15.29 11.62
N ALA A 125 -18.00 -15.85 10.78
CA ALA A 125 -19.30 -16.35 11.21
C ALA A 125 -19.18 -17.54 12.18
N LEU A 126 -18.16 -18.40 11.99
CA LEU A 126 -17.88 -19.54 12.87
C LEU A 126 -17.06 -19.16 14.12
N SER A 127 -16.35 -18.04 14.08
CA SER A 127 -15.52 -17.53 15.19
C SER A 127 -15.40 -16.02 15.07
N PRO A 128 -16.33 -15.27 15.70
CA PRO A 128 -16.32 -13.82 15.64
C PRO A 128 -15.01 -13.25 16.17
N ASN A 129 -14.57 -12.16 15.55
CA ASN A 129 -13.45 -11.37 16.06
C ASN A 129 -13.98 -10.40 17.14
N PHE A 130 -13.44 -10.52 18.36
CA PHE A 130 -13.82 -9.71 19.52
C PHE A 130 -12.98 -8.44 19.71
N ASP A 131 -11.99 -8.19 18.85
CA ASP A 131 -11.18 -6.98 18.90
C ASP A 131 -11.95 -5.78 18.34
N THR A 132 -12.45 -4.94 19.22
CA THR A 132 -13.16 -3.71 18.85
C THR A 132 -12.22 -2.58 18.39
N THR A 133 -10.91 -2.72 18.61
CA THR A 133 -9.92 -1.68 18.29
C THR A 133 -9.35 -1.80 16.88
N LEU A 134 -9.52 -2.96 16.23
CA LEU A 134 -8.94 -3.27 14.92
C LEU A 134 -9.24 -2.20 13.86
N VAL A 135 -10.52 -1.83 13.70
CA VAL A 135 -10.93 -0.81 12.70
C VAL A 135 -10.26 0.53 13.00
N LYS A 136 -10.18 0.91 14.28
CA LYS A 136 -9.54 2.16 14.70
C LYS A 136 -8.03 2.12 14.41
N LYS A 137 -7.35 1.00 14.69
CA LYS A 137 -5.92 0.79 14.38
C LYS A 137 -5.66 0.94 12.89
N CYS A 138 -6.41 0.24 12.03
CA CYS A 138 -6.26 0.35 10.58
C CYS A 138 -6.52 1.78 10.08
N ASN A 139 -7.58 2.44 10.54
CA ASN A 139 -7.90 3.79 10.11
C ASN A 139 -6.86 4.82 10.56
N MET A 140 -6.36 4.70 11.79
CA MET A 140 -5.32 5.57 12.32
C MET A 140 -4.00 5.38 11.56
N SER A 141 -3.61 4.13 11.28
CA SER A 141 -2.43 3.86 10.45
C SER A 141 -2.59 4.41 9.04
N CYS A 142 -3.78 4.33 8.43
CA CYS A 142 -4.04 4.98 7.13
C CYS A 142 -3.79 6.48 7.21
N ALA A 143 -4.37 7.15 8.21
CA ALA A 143 -4.21 8.60 8.38
C ALA A 143 -2.73 8.98 8.59
N ILE A 144 -2.01 8.28 9.47
CA ILE A 144 -0.62 8.59 9.79
C ILE A 144 0.28 8.37 8.57
N VAL A 145 0.28 7.16 7.99
CA VAL A 145 1.21 6.79 6.92
C VAL A 145 1.00 7.66 5.68
N LEU A 146 -0.25 7.94 5.30
CA LEU A 146 -0.53 8.74 4.11
C LEU A 146 -0.24 10.23 4.32
N THR A 147 -0.43 10.75 5.54
CA THR A 147 -0.04 12.13 5.86
C THR A 147 1.47 12.27 5.79
N LEU A 148 2.22 11.32 6.35
CA LEU A 148 3.68 11.31 6.28
C LEU A 148 4.16 11.22 4.82
N ALA A 149 3.59 10.31 4.02
CA ALA A 149 3.92 10.19 2.60
C ALA A 149 3.63 11.47 1.81
N LEU A 150 2.51 12.15 2.09
CA LEU A 150 2.18 13.43 1.48
C LEU A 150 3.19 14.52 1.86
N VAL A 151 3.53 14.62 3.14
CA VAL A 151 4.51 15.62 3.63
C VAL A 151 5.88 15.36 3.03
N GLU A 152 6.34 14.11 3.01
CA GLU A 152 7.60 13.71 2.38
C GLU A 152 7.64 14.12 0.90
N HIS A 153 6.58 13.83 0.16
CA HIS A 153 6.50 14.17 -1.24
C HIS A 153 6.53 15.68 -1.48
N ILE A 154 5.73 16.46 -0.74
CA ILE A 154 5.73 17.93 -0.85
C ILE A 154 7.11 18.50 -0.53
N LEU A 155 7.77 18.02 0.53
CA LEU A 155 9.09 18.50 0.91
C LEU A 155 10.15 18.17 -0.14
N SER A 156 10.09 16.98 -0.74
CA SER A 156 10.98 16.58 -1.84
C SER A 156 10.79 17.47 -3.07
N ASP A 157 9.55 17.78 -3.45
CA ASP A 157 9.27 18.65 -4.59
C ASP A 157 9.69 20.09 -4.32
N LEU A 158 9.44 20.62 -3.11
CA LEU A 158 9.88 21.95 -2.72
C LEU A 158 11.41 22.07 -2.71
N ALA A 159 12.12 21.05 -2.24
CA ALA A 159 13.59 21.03 -2.27
C ALA A 159 14.12 21.01 -3.71
N GLY A 160 13.53 20.21 -4.59
CA GLY A 160 13.89 20.19 -6.01
C GLY A 160 13.59 21.52 -6.71
N PHE A 161 12.46 22.14 -6.41
CA PHE A 161 12.07 23.42 -6.98
C PHE A 161 12.97 24.58 -6.50
N ALA A 162 13.33 24.58 -5.22
CA ALA A 162 14.29 25.55 -4.66
C ALA A 162 15.66 25.45 -5.34
N ALA A 163 16.17 24.22 -5.52
CA ALA A 163 17.44 23.99 -6.22
C ALA A 163 17.43 24.53 -7.66
N VAL A 164 16.32 24.40 -8.37
CA VAL A 164 16.18 24.92 -9.75
C VAL A 164 16.20 26.44 -9.78
N ILE A 165 15.48 27.11 -8.87
CA ILE A 165 15.44 28.57 -8.81
C ILE A 165 16.83 29.14 -8.54
N ASP A 166 17.56 28.55 -7.60
CA ASP A 166 18.88 29.03 -7.20
C ASP A 166 19.93 28.78 -8.29
N CYS A 167 19.87 27.63 -8.98
CA CYS A 167 20.91 27.21 -9.91
C CYS A 167 20.60 27.52 -11.39
N GLN A 168 19.34 27.80 -11.77
CA GLN A 168 18.95 28.16 -13.14
C GLN A 168 18.00 29.37 -13.20
N PRO A 169 18.41 30.55 -12.71
CA PRO A 169 17.52 31.71 -12.55
C PRO A 169 16.98 32.28 -13.87
N HIS A 170 17.59 31.95 -15.01
CA HIS A 170 17.22 32.47 -16.33
C HIS A 170 16.23 31.60 -17.11
N LYS A 171 15.89 30.39 -16.62
CA LYS A 171 14.92 29.50 -17.25
C LYS A 171 13.55 29.61 -16.55
N ASN A 172 12.49 29.19 -17.23
CA ASN A 172 11.21 29.01 -16.58
C ASN A 172 11.35 27.94 -15.48
N ALA A 173 11.11 28.32 -14.22
CA ALA A 173 11.33 27.46 -13.06
C ALA A 173 10.55 26.13 -13.14
N TYR A 174 9.33 26.14 -13.66
CA TYR A 174 8.52 24.92 -13.78
C TYR A 174 9.04 23.97 -14.86
N GLU A 175 9.41 24.51 -16.02
CA GLU A 175 10.01 23.71 -17.11
C GLU A 175 11.33 23.09 -16.66
N ALA A 176 12.21 23.90 -16.04
CA ALA A 176 13.50 23.42 -15.55
C ALA A 176 13.32 22.35 -14.46
N PHE A 177 12.39 22.54 -13.52
CA PHE A 177 12.06 21.53 -12.51
C PHE A 177 11.58 20.22 -13.13
N VAL A 178 10.59 20.26 -14.01
CA VAL A 178 10.02 19.05 -14.62
C VAL A 178 11.04 18.31 -15.48
N THR A 179 11.84 19.03 -16.28
CA THR A 179 12.87 18.42 -17.14
C THR A 179 14.00 17.78 -16.33
N GLN A 180 14.36 18.39 -15.19
CA GLN A 180 15.36 17.86 -14.27
C GLN A 180 14.84 16.70 -13.41
N SER A 181 13.57 16.71 -13.01
CA SER A 181 12.94 15.64 -12.23
C SER A 181 12.73 14.37 -13.06
N PHE A 182 12.52 14.50 -14.38
CA PHE A 182 12.21 13.39 -15.27
C PHE A 182 13.14 13.32 -16.49
N PRO A 183 14.48 13.25 -16.30
CA PRO A 183 15.42 13.32 -17.41
C PRO A 183 15.26 12.15 -18.39
N TRP A 184 14.76 11.00 -17.93
CA TRP A 184 14.49 9.85 -18.81
C TRP A 184 13.35 10.09 -19.81
N VAL A 185 12.42 11.00 -19.54
CA VAL A 185 11.37 11.39 -20.50
C VAL A 185 11.93 12.42 -21.49
N TYR A 186 12.57 13.47 -20.96
CA TYR A 186 12.96 14.64 -21.73
C TYR A 186 14.25 14.49 -22.53
N VAL A 187 14.98 13.39 -22.35
CA VAL A 187 16.05 12.98 -23.27
C VAL A 187 15.50 12.54 -24.64
N PHE A 188 14.23 12.11 -24.70
CA PHE A 188 13.59 11.63 -25.93
C PHE A 188 12.48 12.54 -26.44
N LEU A 189 11.83 13.30 -25.56
CA LEU A 189 10.72 14.18 -25.89
C LEU A 189 11.07 15.64 -25.56
N PRO A 190 10.75 16.61 -26.44
CA PRO A 190 10.85 18.02 -26.09
C PRO A 190 9.85 18.37 -24.99
N TYR A 191 10.15 19.43 -24.23
CA TYR A 191 9.24 19.89 -23.18
C TYR A 191 7.87 20.27 -23.73
N ASN A 192 6.82 19.77 -23.07
CA ASN A 192 5.44 20.12 -23.31
C ASN A 192 4.72 20.12 -21.96
N HIS A 193 3.98 21.19 -21.67
CA HIS A 193 3.20 21.34 -20.43
C HIS A 193 2.29 20.14 -20.14
N PHE A 194 1.67 19.55 -21.17
CA PHE A 194 0.81 18.38 -20.99
C PHE A 194 1.59 17.14 -20.55
N VAL A 195 2.73 16.87 -21.19
CA VAL A 195 3.61 15.74 -20.81
C VAL A 195 4.18 15.97 -19.42
N GLY A 196 4.57 17.20 -19.08
CA GLY A 196 5.06 17.55 -17.75
C GLY A 196 4.04 17.33 -16.66
N PHE A 197 2.80 17.76 -16.89
CA PHE A 197 1.69 17.49 -15.99
C PHE A 197 1.43 15.99 -15.82
N LEU A 198 1.43 15.22 -16.90
CA LEU A 198 1.25 13.77 -16.84
C LEU A 198 2.40 13.07 -16.09
N SER A 199 3.65 13.45 -16.33
CA SER A 199 4.81 12.90 -15.61
C SER A 199 4.72 13.16 -14.11
N GLN A 200 4.31 14.37 -13.71
CA GLN A 200 4.06 14.70 -12.30
C GLN A 200 2.92 13.85 -11.71
N LEU A 201 1.80 13.71 -12.43
CA LEU A 201 0.68 12.89 -11.98
C LEU A 201 1.09 11.42 -11.76
N VAL A 202 1.84 10.84 -12.69
CA VAL A 202 2.33 9.46 -12.58
C VAL A 202 3.33 9.33 -11.42
N ASN A 203 4.19 10.33 -11.22
CA ASN A 203 5.16 10.35 -10.12
C ASN A 203 4.47 10.42 -8.74
N ILE A 204 3.51 11.34 -8.57
CA ILE A 204 2.65 11.40 -7.37
C ILE A 204 2.04 10.02 -7.12
N GLN A 205 1.44 9.43 -8.15
CA GLN A 205 0.81 8.12 -8.04
C GLN A 205 1.79 7.02 -7.64
N SER A 206 3.04 7.05 -8.11
CA SER A 206 4.11 6.12 -7.70
C SER A 206 4.45 6.26 -6.22
N THR A 207 4.71 7.48 -5.76
CA THR A 207 5.04 7.75 -4.34
C THR A 207 3.94 7.24 -3.42
N PHE A 208 2.69 7.53 -3.76
CA PHE A 208 1.54 7.00 -3.02
C PHE A 208 1.39 5.48 -3.13
N THR A 209 1.65 4.88 -4.29
CA THR A 209 1.54 3.43 -4.50
C THR A 209 2.50 2.67 -3.58
N TRP A 210 3.74 3.17 -3.44
CA TRP A 210 4.72 2.59 -2.53
C TRP A 210 4.24 2.65 -1.09
N SER A 211 3.98 3.83 -0.53
CA SER A 211 3.54 3.95 0.87
C SER A 211 2.22 3.22 1.13
N PHE A 212 1.34 3.15 0.13
CA PHE A 212 0.09 2.42 0.22
C PHE A 212 0.29 0.89 0.30
N ALA A 213 1.25 0.33 -0.42
CA ALA A 213 1.55 -1.10 -0.36
C ALA A 213 1.92 -1.54 1.06
N ASP A 214 2.81 -0.77 1.70
CA ASP A 214 3.23 -1.01 3.09
C ASP A 214 2.05 -0.85 4.06
N LEU A 215 1.28 0.25 3.92
CA LEU A 215 0.08 0.47 4.73
C LEU A 215 -0.93 -0.68 4.61
N PHE A 216 -1.13 -1.19 3.40
CA PHE A 216 -2.05 -2.28 3.13
C PHE A 216 -1.61 -3.57 3.83
N ILE A 217 -0.31 -3.89 3.79
CA ILE A 217 0.29 -5.01 4.51
C ILE A 217 0.14 -4.84 6.03
N ILE A 218 0.37 -3.63 6.55
CA ILE A 218 0.19 -3.32 7.99
C ILE A 218 -1.25 -3.59 8.44
N CYS A 219 -2.25 -3.12 7.68
CA CYS A 219 -3.66 -3.32 8.02
C CYS A 219 -4.04 -4.81 8.05
N ILE A 220 -3.54 -5.59 7.10
CA ILE A 220 -3.74 -7.05 7.08
C ILE A 220 -3.04 -7.71 8.27
N SER A 221 -1.85 -7.25 8.61
CA SER A 221 -1.07 -7.76 9.74
C SER A 221 -1.81 -7.53 11.06
N PHE A 222 -2.41 -6.36 11.27
CA PHE A 222 -3.25 -6.12 12.46
C PHE A 222 -4.41 -7.10 12.56
N TYR A 223 -5.08 -7.39 11.44
CA TYR A 223 -6.15 -8.37 11.44
C TYR A 223 -5.66 -9.77 11.82
N LEU A 224 -4.56 -10.22 11.23
CA LEU A 224 -3.97 -11.53 11.53
C LEU A 224 -3.49 -11.64 12.99
N ILE A 225 -2.83 -10.59 13.50
CA ILE A 225 -2.40 -10.50 14.90
C ILE A 225 -3.61 -10.60 15.83
N SER A 226 -4.68 -9.82 15.56
CA SER A 226 -5.93 -9.85 16.33
C SER A 226 -6.54 -11.25 16.43
N ARG A 227 -6.47 -12.05 15.35
CA ARG A 227 -6.92 -13.44 15.35
C ARG A 227 -6.05 -14.36 16.18
N LEU A 228 -4.72 -14.20 16.13
CA LEU A 228 -3.79 -14.99 16.93
C LEU A 228 -3.85 -14.62 18.42
N GLU A 229 -4.01 -13.34 18.74
CA GLU A 229 -4.18 -12.85 20.11
C GLU A 229 -5.42 -13.46 20.78
N GLN A 230 -6.51 -13.66 20.04
CA GLN A 230 -7.70 -14.35 20.58
C GLN A 230 -7.41 -15.78 21.03
N VAL A 231 -6.62 -16.52 20.24
CA VAL A 231 -6.19 -17.87 20.60
C VAL A 231 -5.28 -17.80 21.83
N ASN A 232 -4.33 -16.87 21.84
CA ASN A 232 -3.41 -16.68 22.95
C ASN A 232 -4.15 -16.34 24.26
N LEU A 233 -5.14 -15.44 24.22
CA LEU A 233 -5.96 -15.06 25.37
C LEU A 233 -6.70 -16.25 25.98
N LYS A 234 -7.23 -17.16 25.16
CA LYS A 234 -7.86 -18.40 25.66
C LYS A 234 -6.86 -19.28 26.40
N ILE A 235 -5.64 -19.44 25.87
CA ILE A 235 -4.58 -20.23 26.48
C ILE A 235 -4.14 -19.60 27.82
N VAL A 236 -3.90 -18.29 27.84
CA VAL A 236 -3.50 -17.56 29.05
C VAL A 236 -4.58 -17.65 30.13
N THR A 237 -5.86 -17.54 29.75
CA THR A 237 -7.00 -17.64 30.70
C THR A 237 -7.14 -19.03 31.34
N ALA A 238 -6.65 -20.05 30.65
CA ALA A 238 -6.62 -21.45 31.11
C ALA A 238 -5.37 -21.78 31.94
N ARG A 239 -4.39 -20.88 32.03
CA ARG A 239 -3.15 -21.12 32.79
C ARG A 239 -3.47 -21.41 34.26
N GLY A 240 -2.89 -22.49 34.79
CA GLY A 240 -3.08 -22.92 36.17
C GLY A 240 -4.43 -23.57 36.46
N LYS A 241 -5.27 -23.80 35.44
CA LYS A 241 -6.57 -24.49 35.58
C LYS A 241 -6.49 -25.87 34.93
N ASN A 242 -7.10 -26.88 35.56
CA ASN A 242 -7.28 -28.18 34.93
C ASN A 242 -8.45 -28.10 33.93
N MET A 243 -8.14 -28.02 32.65
CA MET A 243 -9.14 -27.86 31.59
C MET A 243 -9.51 -29.20 30.96
N SER A 244 -10.76 -29.32 30.49
CA SER A 244 -11.24 -30.53 29.84
C SER A 244 -10.54 -30.79 28.50
N PRO A 245 -10.49 -32.06 28.03
CA PRO A 245 -10.01 -32.39 26.68
C PRO A 245 -10.76 -31.64 25.57
N TYR A 246 -12.05 -31.35 25.79
CA TYR A 246 -12.87 -30.57 24.85
C TYR A 246 -12.35 -29.13 24.69
N PHE A 247 -11.93 -28.48 25.78
CA PHE A 247 -11.34 -27.15 25.71
C PHE A 247 -10.07 -27.14 24.84
N TRP A 248 -9.15 -28.08 25.06
CA TRP A 248 -7.91 -28.18 24.30
C TRP A 248 -8.15 -28.47 22.82
N ARG A 249 -9.16 -29.30 22.52
CA ARG A 249 -9.62 -29.54 21.16
C ARG A 249 -10.11 -28.25 20.51
N SER A 250 -10.97 -27.48 21.19
CA SER A 250 -11.48 -26.21 20.68
C SER A 250 -10.38 -25.18 20.42
N VAL A 251 -9.41 -25.03 21.35
CA VAL A 251 -8.27 -24.12 21.16
C VAL A 251 -7.40 -24.53 19.96
N ARG A 252 -7.18 -25.84 19.76
CA ARG A 252 -6.45 -26.36 18.60
C ARG A 252 -7.20 -26.05 17.30
N GLU A 253 -8.51 -26.26 17.26
CA GLU A 253 -9.35 -25.93 16.11
C GLU A 253 -9.30 -24.43 15.79
N ASP A 254 -9.33 -23.54 16.80
CA ASP A 254 -9.17 -22.09 16.62
C ASP A 254 -7.81 -21.71 16.04
N TYR A 255 -6.73 -22.29 16.57
CA TYR A 255 -5.38 -22.08 16.07
C TYR A 255 -5.23 -22.56 14.62
N CYS A 256 -5.73 -23.76 14.30
CA CYS A 256 -5.70 -24.28 12.93
C CYS A 256 -6.47 -23.38 11.96
N ARG A 257 -7.61 -22.80 12.39
CA ARG A 257 -8.36 -21.82 11.59
C ARG A 257 -7.55 -20.53 11.38
N ALA A 258 -6.93 -19.98 12.41
CA ALA A 258 -6.08 -18.80 12.30
C ALA A 258 -4.86 -19.05 11.39
N ALA A 259 -4.19 -20.18 11.53
CA ALA A 259 -3.06 -20.57 10.67
C ALA A 259 -3.49 -20.78 9.21
N SER A 260 -4.65 -21.41 8.97
CA SER A 260 -5.20 -21.55 7.62
C SER A 260 -5.52 -20.18 7.01
N LEU A 261 -6.02 -19.25 7.80
CA LEU A 261 -6.32 -17.89 7.37
C LEU A 261 -5.07 -17.11 6.97
N VAL A 262 -3.98 -17.21 7.76
CA VAL A 262 -2.67 -16.65 7.40
C VAL A 262 -2.22 -17.15 6.03
N ARG A 263 -2.26 -18.47 5.81
CA ARG A 263 -1.85 -19.07 4.51
C ARG A 263 -2.70 -18.58 3.34
N ARG A 264 -4.03 -18.50 3.51
CA ARG A 264 -4.94 -18.01 2.46
C ARG A 264 -4.71 -16.56 2.09
N ILE A 265 -4.40 -15.73 3.08
CA ILE A 265 -4.05 -14.33 2.85
C ILE A 265 -2.71 -14.25 2.13
N ASP A 266 -1.71 -15.01 2.57
CA ASP A 266 -0.38 -15.09 1.95
C ASP A 266 -0.44 -15.55 0.48
N ASP A 267 -1.30 -16.53 0.13
CA ASP A 267 -1.53 -16.94 -1.27
C ASP A 267 -2.03 -15.81 -2.20
N VAL A 268 -2.57 -14.74 -1.60
CA VAL A 268 -3.12 -13.58 -2.32
C VAL A 268 -2.16 -12.39 -2.27
N ILE A 269 -1.47 -12.16 -1.15
CA ILE A 269 -0.63 -10.96 -0.95
C ILE A 269 0.87 -11.25 -0.82
N GLY A 270 1.32 -12.51 -0.80
CA GLY A 270 2.71 -12.86 -0.51
C GLY A 270 3.71 -12.23 -1.49
N ALA A 271 3.35 -12.17 -2.78
CA ALA A 271 4.15 -11.45 -3.78
C ALA A 271 4.21 -9.93 -3.51
N LEU A 272 3.13 -9.35 -2.97
CA LEU A 272 3.10 -7.94 -2.58
C LEU A 272 4.01 -7.69 -1.36
N ILE A 273 3.99 -8.60 -0.38
CA ILE A 273 4.90 -8.53 0.79
C ILE A 273 6.36 -8.58 0.32
N PHE A 274 6.68 -9.50 -0.59
CA PHE A 274 8.04 -9.64 -1.12
C PHE A 274 8.52 -8.38 -1.83
N ILE A 275 7.71 -7.81 -2.74
CA ILE A 275 8.12 -6.58 -3.45
C ILE A 275 8.25 -5.39 -2.50
N SER A 276 7.36 -5.25 -1.50
CA SER A 276 7.47 -4.22 -0.46
C SER A 276 8.79 -4.33 0.30
N PHE A 277 9.10 -5.54 0.76
CA PHE A 277 10.34 -5.81 1.49
C PHE A 277 11.57 -5.48 0.64
N ALA A 278 11.63 -5.99 -0.60
CA ALA A 278 12.75 -5.74 -1.50
C ALA A 278 12.93 -4.25 -1.81
N ASN A 279 11.83 -3.53 -2.03
CA ASN A 279 11.84 -2.10 -2.30
C ASN A 279 12.36 -1.33 -1.08
N ASN A 280 11.82 -1.59 0.12
CA ASN A 280 12.26 -0.92 1.34
C ASN A 280 13.74 -1.20 1.65
N LEU A 281 14.20 -2.44 1.44
CA LEU A 281 15.61 -2.79 1.61
C LEU A 281 16.51 -2.00 0.64
N PHE A 282 16.14 -1.94 -0.64
CA PHE A 282 16.90 -1.19 -1.65
C PHE A 282 17.05 0.29 -1.25
N PHE A 283 15.97 0.94 -0.84
CA PHE A 283 15.99 2.37 -0.51
C PHE A 283 16.69 2.67 0.82
N ILE A 284 16.61 1.79 1.83
CA ILE A 284 17.42 1.92 3.04
C ILE A 284 18.91 1.81 2.70
N CYS A 285 19.30 0.85 1.86
CA CYS A 285 20.69 0.72 1.40
C CYS A 285 21.15 1.97 0.62
N LEU A 286 20.28 2.53 -0.23
CA LEU A 286 20.57 3.76 -0.97
C LEU A 286 20.76 4.97 -0.05
N GLN A 287 19.89 5.15 0.95
CA GLN A 287 20.01 6.22 1.94
C GLN A 287 21.31 6.09 2.76
N LEU A 288 21.65 4.87 3.17
CA LEU A 288 22.90 4.59 3.87
C LEU A 288 24.12 4.89 2.98
N TYR A 289 24.08 4.51 1.71
CA TYR A 289 25.15 4.82 0.76
C TYR A 289 25.34 6.33 0.60
N ASN A 290 24.27 7.10 0.38
CA ASN A 290 24.37 8.56 0.23
C ASN A 290 24.90 9.21 1.51
N THR A 291 24.45 8.76 2.69
CA THR A 291 24.94 9.25 3.98
C THR A 291 26.44 9.01 4.16
N LEU A 292 26.95 7.86 3.72
CA LEU A 292 28.37 7.51 3.83
C LEU A 292 29.23 8.21 2.77
N LYS A 293 28.71 8.38 1.55
CA LYS A 293 29.42 9.00 0.42
C LYS A 293 29.58 10.50 0.62
N ASP A 294 28.51 11.18 1.00
CA ASP A 294 28.50 12.65 1.04
C ASP A 294 29.17 13.21 2.31
N GLY A 295 29.29 12.41 3.38
CA GLY A 295 29.84 12.87 4.66
C GLY A 295 29.12 14.11 5.20
N ILE A 296 29.56 14.66 6.34
CA ILE A 296 29.03 15.93 6.89
C ILE A 296 29.64 17.12 6.13
N ASN A 297 29.72 17.05 4.80
CA ASN A 297 30.22 18.14 3.99
C ASN A 297 29.09 18.59 3.06
N ALA A 298 28.54 19.78 3.33
CA ALA A 298 27.56 20.42 2.48
C ALA A 298 28.17 20.62 1.08
N THR A 299 27.81 19.76 0.14
CA THR A 299 28.13 19.92 -1.27
C THR A 299 27.39 21.14 -1.83
N ASN A 300 28.06 21.89 -2.70
CA ASN A 300 27.46 23.05 -3.35
C ASN A 300 26.22 22.60 -4.14
N LEU A 301 25.05 23.14 -3.77
CA LEU A 301 23.73 22.80 -4.33
C LEU A 301 23.70 22.84 -5.88
N CYS A 302 24.54 23.69 -6.49
CA CYS A 302 24.60 23.89 -7.93
C CYS A 302 25.70 23.10 -8.67
N SER A 303 26.71 22.54 -8.00
CA SER A 303 27.76 21.77 -8.70
C SER A 303 27.31 20.36 -9.10
N ASP A 304 26.32 19.82 -8.39
CA ASP A 304 25.77 18.47 -8.66
C ASP A 304 24.71 18.48 -9.78
N LEU A 305 24.34 19.68 -10.26
CA LEU A 305 23.42 19.92 -11.36
C LEU A 305 24.09 19.94 -12.73
N ASP A 306 25.33 20.44 -12.81
CA ASP A 306 26.13 20.44 -14.05
C ASP A 306 26.84 19.10 -14.30
N ALA A 307 26.87 18.20 -13.31
CA ALA A 307 27.58 16.92 -13.38
C ALA A 307 26.66 15.70 -13.66
N ARG A 308 25.35 15.88 -13.88
CA ARG A 308 24.34 14.81 -14.04
C ARG A 308 23.60 14.80 -15.36
#